data_AF-A0A932R6I0-F1
#
_entry.id   AF-A0A932R6I0-F1
#
_cell.length_a   1.000
_cell.length_b   1.000
_cell.length_c   1.000
_cell.angle_alpha   90.00
_cell.angle_beta   90.00
_cell.angle_gamma   90.00
#
_symmetry.space_group_name_H-M   'P 1'
#
loop_
_entity.id
_entity.type
_entity.pdbx_description
1 polymer ?
#
loop_
_entity_poly.entity_id
_entity_poly.type
_entity_poly.pdbx_seq_one_letter_code
_entity_poly.pdbx_strand_id
1 'polypeptide(L)'
;MNSRDHFLGKPVAIASVFLASILLVACEQSKQAAPAASLAATTEKVFVVFEGPWAFATDPKDANAVLALAPKTKAHRDLNVAASNNLSLASGTYDLSVPAHSGLASGTLDPSFAQARINAKSLQHALDDKSGRYVIRLPKPEAYVAAARIRSRVGSTYPPDASTEQNYVTQVSLRYSVSSLSGFSLAGTPDNGTFNPLLLQVDTPTIRFVIEPAMADVPTDLCSTHSRESFRDLVKFLGLSLYVDFPGDTGDCHNKDPQNPRPAKAVGSMSPLERVAALLSGNLLEVQNASVIGLGYPSFLSGSGGARNISRQVIAAMYFFHAQGGSCRAPILFLTTTP
;
A
#
# COMPACT_ATOMS: atom_id res chain seq x y z
N MET A 1 -65.37 31.09 -77.93
CA MET A 1 -65.08 32.52 -78.18
C MET A 1 -63.64 32.79 -77.77
N ASN A 2 -62.84 33.28 -78.73
CA ASN A 2 -61.51 33.92 -78.66
C ASN A 2 -60.36 33.11 -78.00
N SER A 3 -59.42 32.46 -78.71
CA SER A 3 -58.43 32.91 -79.73
C SER A 3 -57.23 33.66 -79.15
N ARG A 4 -56.02 33.06 -79.18
CA ARG A 4 -54.84 33.51 -79.97
C ARG A 4 -53.50 32.92 -79.47
N ASP A 5 -52.66 32.67 -80.47
CA ASP A 5 -51.30 32.15 -80.48
C ASP A 5 -50.19 33.11 -79.99
N HIS A 6 -49.02 32.52 -79.73
CA HIS A 6 -47.65 32.89 -80.16
C HIS A 6 -46.54 33.08 -79.08
N PHE A 7 -45.44 32.36 -79.39
CA PHE A 7 -44.03 32.40 -78.99
C PHE A 7 -43.44 33.73 -78.46
N LEU A 8 -42.47 33.66 -77.53
CA LEU A 8 -41.04 34.03 -77.73
C LEU A 8 -40.23 34.07 -76.41
N GLY A 9 -38.99 33.53 -76.44
CA GLY A 9 -37.85 34.09 -75.70
C GLY A 9 -37.26 33.29 -74.53
N LYS A 10 -36.15 32.56 -74.79
CA LYS A 10 -35.06 32.32 -73.81
C LYS A 10 -34.19 33.60 -73.75
N PRO A 11 -33.59 34.00 -72.62
CA PRO A 11 -32.40 33.36 -72.02
C PRO A 11 -32.57 33.23 -70.48
N VAL A 12 -31.86 32.39 -69.74
CA VAL A 12 -30.49 32.61 -69.26
C VAL A 12 -30.02 31.27 -68.70
N ALA A 13 -29.15 30.60 -69.46
CA ALA A 13 -28.11 29.76 -68.85
C ALA A 13 -27.05 30.69 -68.26
N ILE A 14 -26.25 30.18 -67.32
CA ILE A 14 -25.16 30.84 -66.57
C ILE A 14 -25.59 31.34 -65.18
N ALA A 15 -25.96 30.39 -64.30
CA ALA A 15 -25.85 30.57 -62.84
C ALA A 15 -25.53 29.26 -62.10
N SER A 16 -24.95 28.26 -62.78
CA SER A 16 -24.68 26.92 -62.19
C SER A 16 -23.23 26.46 -62.32
N VAL A 17 -22.28 27.38 -62.51
CA VAL A 17 -20.84 27.02 -62.49
C VAL A 17 -20.09 27.69 -61.34
N PHE A 18 -20.51 28.86 -60.85
CA PHE A 18 -19.82 29.54 -59.74
C PHE A 18 -20.16 28.99 -58.34
N LEU A 19 -21.30 28.30 -58.16
CA LEU A 19 -21.65 27.71 -56.85
C LEU A 19 -20.97 26.35 -56.60
N ALA A 20 -20.59 25.63 -57.66
CA ALA A 20 -19.89 24.35 -57.54
C ALA A 20 -18.39 24.52 -57.26
N SER A 21 -17.78 25.64 -57.68
CA SER A 21 -16.36 25.92 -57.43
C SER A 21 -16.08 26.36 -55.99
N ILE A 22 -17.03 27.01 -55.31
CA ILE A 22 -16.83 27.47 -53.92
C ILE A 22 -16.97 26.30 -52.92
N LEU A 23 -17.78 25.27 -53.24
CA LEU A 23 -17.94 24.07 -52.39
C LEU A 23 -16.72 23.13 -52.45
N LEU A 24 -15.91 23.16 -53.51
CA LEU A 24 -14.69 22.34 -53.61
C LEU A 24 -13.48 22.95 -52.88
N VAL A 25 -13.38 24.28 -52.78
CA VAL A 25 -12.30 24.93 -52.02
C VAL A 25 -12.56 24.87 -50.51
N ALA A 26 -13.82 24.89 -50.07
CA ALA A 26 -14.17 24.69 -48.67
C ALA A 26 -13.94 23.25 -48.17
N CYS A 27 -13.92 22.25 -49.06
CA CYS A 27 -13.67 20.86 -48.69
C CYS A 27 -12.16 20.53 -48.63
N GLU A 28 -11.32 21.21 -49.39
CA GLU A 28 -9.85 21.01 -49.35
C GLU A 28 -9.20 21.65 -48.12
N GLN A 29 -9.75 22.73 -47.54
CA GLN A 29 -9.26 23.26 -46.25
C GLN A 29 -9.61 22.37 -45.05
N SER A 30 -10.54 21.42 -45.19
CA SER A 30 -10.78 20.40 -44.17
C SER A 30 -9.74 19.25 -44.18
N LYS A 31 -8.87 19.21 -45.21
CA LYS A 31 -7.70 18.32 -45.30
C LYS A 31 -6.39 19.00 -44.90
N GLN A 32 -6.45 20.18 -44.30
CA GLN A 32 -5.32 20.62 -43.50
C GLN A 32 -5.18 19.61 -42.37
N ALA A 33 -4.13 18.78 -42.45
CA ALA A 33 -3.77 17.87 -41.38
C ALA A 33 -3.84 18.68 -40.09
N ALA A 34 -4.84 18.38 -39.25
CA ALA A 34 -4.84 18.86 -37.89
C ALA A 34 -3.42 18.56 -37.37
N PRO A 35 -2.71 19.52 -36.75
CA PRO A 35 -1.47 19.18 -36.06
C PRO A 35 -1.84 17.96 -35.22
N ALA A 36 -1.16 16.83 -35.47
CA ALA A 36 -1.50 15.58 -34.83
C ALA A 36 -1.69 15.92 -33.36
N ALA A 37 -2.95 15.91 -32.91
CA ALA A 37 -3.22 16.07 -31.50
C ALA A 37 -2.52 14.85 -30.96
N SER A 38 -1.34 15.06 -30.36
CA SER A 38 -0.71 14.01 -29.60
C SER A 38 -1.83 13.58 -28.67
N LEU A 39 -2.30 12.35 -28.85
CA LEU A 39 -3.14 11.72 -27.84
C LEU A 39 -2.29 11.85 -26.60
N ALA A 40 -2.62 12.82 -25.75
CA ALA A 40 -1.92 13.04 -24.51
C ALA A 40 -1.98 11.68 -23.83
N ALA A 41 -0.83 11.04 -23.66
CA ALA A 41 -0.76 9.69 -23.13
C ALA A 41 -1.59 9.68 -21.84
N THR A 42 -2.70 8.95 -21.85
CA THR A 42 -3.61 8.90 -20.71
C THR A 42 -2.83 8.34 -19.56
N THR A 43 -2.53 9.21 -18.61
CA THR A 43 -1.73 8.88 -17.45
C THR A 43 -2.67 8.37 -16.38
N GLU A 44 -2.52 7.10 -16.02
CA GLU A 44 -3.31 6.43 -14.99
C GLU A 44 -2.61 6.56 -13.64
N LYS A 45 -3.38 6.79 -12.57
CA LYS A 45 -2.86 6.83 -11.21
C LYS A 45 -3.02 5.45 -10.59
N VAL A 46 -1.91 4.81 -10.20
CA VAL A 46 -1.90 3.54 -9.45
C VAL A 46 -1.44 3.76 -8.02
N PHE A 47 -2.08 3.05 -7.10
CA PHE A 47 -1.87 3.15 -5.66
C PHE A 47 -1.34 1.82 -5.12
N VAL A 48 -0.08 1.80 -4.68
CA VAL A 48 0.49 0.65 -3.97
C VAL A 48 0.33 0.89 -2.48
N VAL A 49 -0.55 0.13 -1.84
CA VAL A 49 -0.94 0.35 -0.44
C VAL A 49 -0.27 -0.69 0.45
N PHE A 50 0.33 -0.23 1.54
CA PHE A 50 0.92 -1.08 2.56
C PHE A 50 0.12 -0.99 3.85
N GLU A 51 -0.29 -2.14 4.38
CA GLU A 51 -1.05 -2.29 5.62
C GLU A 51 -0.37 -3.30 6.55
N GLY A 52 -0.27 -2.96 7.83
CA GLY A 52 0.47 -3.73 8.82
C GLY A 52 1.80 -3.08 9.20
N PRO A 53 2.69 -3.81 9.91
CA PRO A 53 3.94 -3.24 10.42
C PRO A 53 4.98 -3.11 9.29
N TRP A 54 5.01 -1.94 8.65
CA TRP A 54 5.99 -1.64 7.60
C TRP A 54 6.95 -0.53 7.99
N ALA A 55 8.20 -0.70 7.55
CA ALA A 55 9.19 0.37 7.51
C ALA A 55 9.65 0.64 6.07
N PHE A 56 9.92 1.91 5.77
CA PHE A 56 10.40 2.36 4.46
C PHE A 56 11.80 2.95 4.58
N ALA A 57 12.70 2.54 3.71
CA ALA A 57 14.05 3.09 3.58
C ALA A 57 14.41 3.32 2.11
N THR A 58 15.35 4.21 1.84
CA THR A 58 16.00 4.27 0.52
C THR A 58 16.83 3.00 0.32
N ASP A 59 16.82 2.44 -0.90
CA ASP A 59 17.70 1.31 -1.20
C ASP A 59 19.17 1.78 -1.26
N PRO A 60 20.09 1.20 -0.46
CA PRO A 60 21.51 1.57 -0.52
C PRO A 60 22.18 1.22 -1.86
N LYS A 61 21.60 0.34 -2.67
CA LYS A 61 22.12 -0.10 -3.97
C LYS A 61 21.51 0.65 -5.16
N ASP A 62 20.38 1.33 -4.97
CA ASP A 62 19.68 2.08 -6.01
C ASP A 62 18.92 3.28 -5.43
N ALA A 63 19.42 4.49 -5.69
CA ALA A 63 18.79 5.73 -5.21
C ALA A 63 17.39 6.00 -5.80
N ASN A 64 17.02 5.30 -6.87
CA ASN A 64 15.70 5.35 -7.49
C ASN A 64 14.77 4.23 -7.00
N ALA A 65 15.21 3.44 -6.03
CA ALA A 65 14.41 2.41 -5.40
C ALA A 65 14.21 2.70 -3.91
N VAL A 66 13.11 2.16 -3.39
CA VAL A 66 12.72 2.20 -1.99
C VAL A 66 12.48 0.78 -1.52
N LEU A 67 12.76 0.53 -0.25
CA LEU A 67 12.59 -0.75 0.40
C LEU A 67 11.42 -0.63 1.36
N ALA A 68 10.42 -1.49 1.20
CA ALA A 68 9.43 -1.76 2.24
C ALA A 68 9.85 -3.02 3.00
N LEU A 69 9.96 -2.89 4.32
CA LEU A 69 10.54 -3.89 5.22
C LEU A 69 9.54 -4.27 6.29
N ALA A 70 9.36 -5.57 6.52
CA ALA A 70 8.56 -6.09 7.63
C ALA A 70 9.11 -7.44 8.11
N PRO A 71 9.03 -7.76 9.41
CA PRO A 71 9.38 -9.09 9.89
C PRO A 71 8.26 -10.10 9.59
N LYS A 72 8.62 -11.36 9.35
CA LYS A 72 7.69 -12.49 9.41
C LYS A 72 7.75 -13.11 10.80
N THR A 73 6.65 -13.02 11.55
CA THR A 73 6.53 -13.61 12.87
C THR A 73 5.36 -14.60 12.95
N LYS A 74 5.35 -15.45 13.97
CA LYS A 74 4.24 -16.38 14.22
C LYS A 74 2.93 -15.67 14.59
N ALA A 75 3.02 -14.42 15.04
CA ALA A 75 1.87 -13.60 15.40
C ALA A 75 1.10 -13.08 14.17
N HIS A 76 1.68 -13.20 12.97
CA HIS A 76 1.09 -12.72 11.72
C HIS A 76 0.91 -13.83 10.69
N ARG A 77 -0.09 -13.65 9.82
CA ARG A 77 -0.26 -14.43 8.59
C ARG A 77 0.88 -14.14 7.63
N ASP A 78 0.93 -14.94 6.57
CA ASP A 78 1.84 -14.64 5.46
C ASP A 78 1.40 -13.35 4.77
N LEU A 79 2.34 -12.69 4.09
CA LEU A 79 2.08 -11.47 3.34
C LEU A 79 1.03 -11.75 2.26
N ASN A 80 -0.13 -11.12 2.38
CA ASN A 80 -1.15 -11.16 1.34
C ASN A 80 -0.91 -10.00 0.37
N VAL A 81 -0.77 -10.32 -0.92
CA VAL A 81 -0.74 -9.34 -2.01
C VAL A 81 -2.05 -9.42 -2.76
N ALA A 82 -2.82 -8.35 -2.68
CA ALA A 82 -4.12 -8.23 -3.32
C ALA A 82 -4.07 -7.18 -4.43
N ALA A 83 -4.19 -7.64 -5.66
CA ALA A 83 -4.63 -6.83 -6.79
C ALA A 83 -6.01 -7.39 -7.24
N SER A 84 -6.31 -7.48 -8.53
CA SER A 84 -7.46 -8.28 -8.99
C SER A 84 -7.28 -9.78 -8.70
N ASN A 85 -6.03 -10.22 -8.57
CA ASN A 85 -5.67 -11.53 -8.03
C ASN A 85 -5.19 -11.42 -6.57
N ASN A 86 -5.56 -12.41 -5.74
CA ASN A 86 -5.13 -12.54 -4.35
C ASN A 86 -4.05 -13.61 -4.22
N LEU A 87 -2.96 -13.30 -3.51
CA LEU A 87 -1.79 -14.15 -3.41
C LEU A 87 -1.19 -14.10 -2.01
N SER A 88 -0.77 -15.25 -1.50
CA SER A 88 0.02 -15.34 -0.28
C SER A 88 1.49 -15.51 -0.64
N LEU A 89 2.35 -14.63 -0.12
CA LEU A 89 3.80 -14.68 -0.32
C LEU A 89 4.50 -15.21 0.94
N ALA A 90 5.39 -16.19 0.72
CA ALA A 90 6.35 -16.61 1.72
C ALA A 90 7.31 -15.47 2.07
N SER A 91 7.97 -15.53 3.22
CA SER A 91 9.04 -14.59 3.56
C SER A 91 10.14 -14.63 2.49
N GLY A 92 10.76 -13.49 2.20
CA GLY A 92 11.78 -13.35 1.18
C GLY A 92 11.97 -11.91 0.71
N THR A 93 12.72 -11.79 -0.39
CA THR A 93 12.96 -10.52 -1.08
C THR A 93 12.24 -10.53 -2.42
N TYR A 94 11.46 -9.49 -2.69
CA TYR A 94 10.68 -9.35 -3.91
C TYR A 94 10.86 -7.96 -4.51
N ASP A 95 10.79 -7.88 -5.83
CA ASP A 95 10.85 -6.65 -6.60
C ASP A 95 9.49 -6.43 -7.27
N LEU A 96 8.82 -5.31 -6.95
CA LEU A 96 7.62 -4.86 -7.65
C LEU A 96 8.04 -4.06 -8.88
N SER A 97 7.78 -4.57 -10.08
CA SER A 97 7.93 -3.82 -11.32
C SER A 97 6.69 -2.96 -11.57
N VAL A 98 6.91 -1.66 -11.78
CA VAL A 98 5.88 -0.69 -12.16
C VAL A 98 6.15 -0.22 -13.59
N PRO A 99 5.25 -0.52 -14.55
CA PRO A 99 5.47 -0.28 -15.97
C PRO A 99 5.49 1.22 -16.30
N ALA A 100 6.46 1.64 -17.12
CA ALA A 100 6.55 2.95 -17.78
C ALA A 100 5.98 4.11 -16.93
N HIS A 101 6.56 4.28 -15.74
CA HIS A 101 6.15 5.30 -14.77
C HIS A 101 7.02 6.55 -14.89
N SER A 102 6.42 7.72 -14.67
CA SER A 102 7.17 8.98 -14.59
C SER A 102 7.74 9.18 -13.19
N GLY A 103 9.06 9.02 -13.00
CA GLY A 103 9.77 9.60 -11.84
C GLY A 103 10.28 11.00 -12.20
N LEU A 104 10.26 12.05 -11.37
CA LEU A 104 10.41 12.16 -9.91
C LEU A 104 9.70 13.43 -9.38
N ALA A 105 9.10 13.34 -8.19
CA ALA A 105 9.36 14.27 -7.08
C ALA A 105 8.67 13.75 -5.81
N SER A 106 9.39 12.97 -4.99
CA SER A 106 8.94 12.64 -3.63
C SER A 106 8.82 13.96 -2.85
N GLY A 107 7.60 14.48 -2.76
CA GLY A 107 7.30 15.69 -2.00
C GLY A 107 7.69 15.56 -0.52
N THR A 108 7.52 16.64 0.24
CA THR A 108 7.75 16.61 1.69
C THR A 108 6.93 15.48 2.32
N LEU A 109 7.63 14.60 3.06
CA LEU A 109 7.00 13.50 3.78
C LEU A 109 6.02 14.07 4.81
N ASP A 110 4.83 13.46 4.90
CA ASP A 110 3.84 13.84 5.91
C ASP A 110 4.44 13.70 7.33
N PRO A 111 4.41 14.74 8.18
CA PRO A 111 4.99 14.69 9.52
C PRO A 111 4.31 13.68 10.45
N SER A 112 3.13 13.17 10.09
CA SER A 112 2.45 12.10 10.80
C SER A 112 3.05 10.70 10.57
N PHE A 113 4.02 10.54 9.66
CA PHE A 113 4.83 9.33 9.61
C PHE A 113 5.78 9.28 10.82
N ALA A 114 5.88 8.12 11.47
CA ALA A 114 6.89 7.91 12.48
C ALA A 114 8.26 7.84 11.81
N GLN A 115 9.21 8.67 12.24
CA GLN A 115 10.53 8.76 11.62
C GLN A 115 11.62 8.27 12.58
N ALA A 116 12.56 7.49 12.05
CA ALA A 116 13.66 6.94 12.82
C ALA A 116 14.96 6.96 12.03
N ARG A 117 16.09 6.96 12.73
CA ARG A 117 17.40 6.74 12.12
C ARG A 117 17.78 5.28 12.24
N ILE A 118 18.31 4.70 11.18
CA ILE A 118 18.87 3.35 11.16
C ILE A 118 20.31 3.43 10.68
N ASN A 119 21.23 2.76 11.37
CA ASN A 119 22.61 2.70 10.88
C ASN A 119 22.70 1.73 9.67
N ALA A 120 23.62 2.00 8.75
CA ALA A 120 23.77 1.21 7.53
C ALA A 120 24.01 -0.28 7.81
N LYS A 121 24.72 -0.63 8.89
CA LYS A 121 24.98 -2.02 9.29
C LYS A 121 23.71 -2.75 9.74
N SER A 122 22.85 -2.10 10.50
CA SER A 122 21.55 -2.63 10.95
C SER A 122 20.59 -2.78 9.78
N LEU A 123 20.56 -1.81 8.85
CA LEU A 123 19.78 -1.94 7.62
C LEU A 123 20.28 -3.13 6.78
N GLN A 124 21.60 -3.26 6.59
CA GLN A 124 22.17 -4.38 5.85
C GLN A 124 21.90 -5.72 6.54
N HIS A 125 22.01 -5.78 7.86
CA HIS A 125 21.62 -6.96 8.63
C HIS A 125 20.15 -7.33 8.40
N ALA A 126 19.23 -6.36 8.48
CA ALA A 126 17.82 -6.57 8.20
C ALA A 126 17.58 -7.07 6.76
N LEU A 127 18.40 -6.64 5.79
CA LEU A 127 18.32 -7.12 4.40
C LEU A 127 18.89 -8.52 4.20
N ASP A 128 19.87 -8.95 5.00
CA ASP A 128 20.54 -10.24 4.86
C ASP A 128 19.90 -11.35 5.72
N ASP A 129 19.11 -10.99 6.74
CA ASP A 129 18.53 -11.93 7.71
C ASP A 129 17.41 -12.82 7.12
N LYS A 130 17.77 -14.05 6.75
CA LYS A 130 16.85 -15.08 6.21
C LYS A 130 16.00 -15.80 7.26
N SER A 131 15.92 -15.30 8.49
CA SER A 131 15.12 -15.92 9.56
C SER A 131 13.61 -15.65 9.46
N GLY A 132 13.17 -14.93 8.43
CA GLY A 132 11.76 -14.61 8.19
C GLY A 132 11.54 -13.11 8.11
N ARG A 133 11.65 -12.56 6.90
CA ARG A 133 11.39 -11.14 6.61
C ARG A 133 10.71 -10.97 5.27
N TYR A 134 10.03 -9.84 5.11
CA TYR A 134 9.56 -9.35 3.83
C TYR A 134 10.39 -8.13 3.46
N VAL A 135 11.05 -8.22 2.30
CA VAL A 135 11.71 -7.07 1.66
C VAL A 135 11.03 -6.89 0.32
N ILE A 136 10.29 -5.80 0.15
CA ILE A 136 9.72 -5.43 -1.15
C ILE A 136 10.52 -4.25 -1.66
N ARG A 137 11.27 -4.43 -2.75
CA ARG A 137 11.89 -3.35 -3.49
C ARG A 137 10.87 -2.77 -4.47
N LEU A 138 10.73 -1.46 -4.46
CA LEU A 138 9.83 -0.74 -5.34
C LEU A 138 10.59 0.40 -6.04
N PRO A 139 10.23 0.75 -7.28
CA PRO A 139 10.60 2.03 -7.85
C PRO A 139 10.14 3.16 -6.93
N LYS A 140 10.94 4.23 -6.86
CA LYS A 140 10.64 5.38 -6.03
C LYS A 140 9.30 6.01 -6.46
N PRO A 141 8.33 6.15 -5.54
CA PRO A 141 7.03 6.69 -5.87
C PRO A 141 7.10 8.21 -6.09
N GLU A 142 6.06 8.74 -6.72
CA GLU A 142 5.85 10.19 -6.82
C GLU A 142 5.51 10.79 -5.46
N ALA A 143 4.77 10.06 -4.63
CA ALA A 143 4.39 10.53 -3.31
C ALA A 143 4.09 9.37 -2.37
N TYR A 144 4.36 9.62 -1.09
CA TYR A 144 3.85 8.83 0.02
C TYR A 144 2.63 9.56 0.58
N VAL A 145 1.47 8.91 0.53
CA VAL A 145 0.22 9.47 1.01
C VAL A 145 -0.32 8.62 2.13
N ALA A 146 -0.63 9.23 3.26
CA ALA A 146 -1.30 8.54 4.35
C ALA A 146 -2.70 8.07 3.92
N ALA A 147 -2.93 6.76 3.94
CA ALA A 147 -4.21 6.14 3.64
C ALA A 147 -5.08 5.98 4.89
N ALA A 148 -4.44 5.70 6.04
CA ALA A 148 -5.10 5.63 7.34
C ALA A 148 -4.20 6.22 8.43
N ARG A 149 -4.83 6.71 9.50
CA ARG A 149 -4.15 7.21 10.70
C ARG A 149 -4.86 6.72 11.96
N ILE A 150 -4.11 6.64 13.05
CA ILE A 150 -4.67 6.42 14.38
C ILE A 150 -3.98 7.34 15.38
N ARG A 151 -4.73 7.77 16.39
CA ARG A 151 -4.17 8.48 17.54
C ARG A 151 -3.27 7.54 18.33
N SER A 152 -1.98 7.83 18.40
CA SER A 152 -0.99 7.05 19.14
C SER A 152 0.19 7.92 19.56
N ARG A 153 1.11 7.34 20.33
CA ARG A 153 2.37 7.94 20.79
C ARG A 153 3.50 7.05 20.31
N VAL A 154 4.58 7.63 19.80
CA VAL A 154 5.78 6.89 19.39
C VAL A 154 7.01 7.56 20.01
N GLY A 155 7.84 6.78 20.71
CA GLY A 155 9.00 7.33 21.39
C GLY A 155 10.07 6.29 21.72
N SER A 156 11.24 6.75 22.14
CA SER A 156 12.38 5.90 22.54
C SER A 156 12.32 5.44 23.99
N THR A 157 11.32 5.87 24.75
CA THR A 157 11.07 5.46 26.14
C THR A 157 9.76 4.71 26.25
N TYR A 158 9.67 3.81 27.24
CA TYR A 158 8.46 3.06 27.53
C TYR A 158 7.87 3.44 28.90
N PRO A 159 6.57 3.81 28.99
CA PRO A 159 5.71 4.15 27.85
C PRO A 159 6.21 5.43 27.14
N PRO A 160 5.87 5.62 25.85
CA PRO A 160 6.15 6.87 25.13
C PRO A 160 5.57 8.10 25.84
N ASP A 161 6.30 9.20 25.78
CA ASP A 161 5.89 10.47 26.40
C ASP A 161 4.61 11.02 25.77
N ALA A 162 3.73 11.61 26.57
CA ALA A 162 2.44 12.15 26.12
C ALA A 162 2.58 13.29 25.10
N SER A 163 3.70 14.02 25.08
CA SER A 163 4.00 15.05 24.07
C SER A 163 4.25 14.50 22.67
N THR A 164 4.52 13.20 22.53
CA THR A 164 4.67 12.53 21.23
C THR A 164 3.33 12.14 20.61
N GLU A 165 2.23 12.44 21.27
CA GLU A 165 0.90 12.03 20.83
C GLU A 165 0.46 12.77 19.56
N GLN A 166 0.11 12.01 18.53
CA GLN A 166 -0.50 12.54 17.31
C GLN A 166 -1.27 11.44 16.55
N ASN A 167 -1.91 11.82 15.44
CA ASN A 167 -2.52 10.85 14.53
C ASN A 167 -1.46 10.27 13.60
N TYR A 168 -0.73 9.25 14.04
CA TYR A 168 0.30 8.61 13.22
C TYR A 168 -0.29 7.82 12.06
N VAL A 169 0.43 7.80 10.93
CA VAL A 169 0.07 7.00 9.75
C VAL A 169 0.25 5.51 10.03
N THR A 170 -0.79 4.72 9.77
CA THR A 170 -0.80 3.26 9.96
C THR A 170 -0.98 2.50 8.64
N GLN A 171 -1.35 3.21 7.58
CA GLN A 171 -1.39 2.67 6.23
C GLN A 171 -0.88 3.74 5.26
N VAL A 172 -0.04 3.36 4.32
CA VAL A 172 0.53 4.27 3.32
C VAL A 172 0.17 3.83 1.91
N SER A 173 -0.15 4.80 1.07
CA SER A 173 -0.37 4.65 -0.36
C SER A 173 0.77 5.32 -1.11
N LEU A 174 1.56 4.51 -1.81
CA LEU A 174 2.60 4.95 -2.73
C LEU A 174 1.95 5.22 -4.08
N ARG A 175 2.13 6.44 -4.58
CA ARG A 175 1.48 6.88 -5.83
C ARG A 175 2.44 6.77 -7.00
N TYR A 176 1.94 6.14 -8.06
CA TYR A 176 2.61 6.04 -9.35
C TYR A 176 1.68 6.59 -10.43
N SER A 177 2.24 7.36 -11.35
CA SER A 177 1.58 7.63 -12.62
C SER A 177 2.16 6.71 -13.68
N VAL A 178 1.30 5.92 -14.32
CA VAL A 178 1.67 4.94 -15.34
C VAL A 178 0.94 5.21 -16.63
N SER A 179 1.47 4.71 -17.74
CA SER A 179 0.80 4.79 -19.04
C SER A 179 -0.19 3.67 -19.29
N SER A 180 -0.18 2.62 -18.46
CA SER A 180 -1.12 1.49 -18.52
C SER A 180 -1.19 0.74 -17.19
N LEU A 181 -2.36 0.18 -16.87
CA LEU A 181 -2.55 -0.82 -15.82
C LEU A 181 -1.96 -2.21 -16.16
N SER A 182 -1.43 -2.41 -17.37
CA SER A 182 -0.80 -3.67 -17.78
C SER A 182 0.71 -3.68 -17.52
N GLY A 183 1.25 -4.86 -17.19
CA GLY A 183 2.71 -5.07 -17.09
C GLY A 183 3.30 -4.93 -15.69
N PHE A 184 2.45 -4.80 -14.67
CA PHE A 184 2.86 -4.94 -13.28
C PHE A 184 3.30 -6.36 -13.01
N SER A 185 4.43 -6.53 -12.35
CA SER A 185 4.93 -7.84 -11.99
C SER A 185 5.60 -7.85 -10.64
N LEU A 186 5.55 -9.01 -10.00
CA LEU A 186 6.32 -9.32 -8.82
C LEU A 186 7.31 -10.42 -9.17
N ALA A 187 8.59 -10.16 -8.97
CA ALA A 187 9.65 -11.16 -9.05
C ALA A 187 10.34 -11.23 -7.70
N GLY A 188 11.09 -12.30 -7.41
CA GLY A 188 11.78 -12.38 -6.13
C GLY A 188 12.34 -13.74 -5.79
N THR A 189 12.90 -13.83 -4.59
CA THR A 189 13.46 -15.04 -4.01
C THR A 189 12.91 -15.19 -2.58
N PRO A 190 12.05 -16.17 -2.34
CA PRO A 190 11.67 -16.58 -1.00
C PRO A 190 12.90 -16.98 -0.18
N ASP A 191 12.84 -16.83 1.13
CA ASP A 191 13.90 -17.33 2.02
C ASP A 191 14.04 -18.86 1.88
N ASN A 192 12.94 -19.55 1.55
CA ASN A 192 12.88 -20.99 1.30
C ASN A 192 12.04 -21.31 0.05
N GLY A 193 12.59 -22.14 -0.83
CA GLY A 193 11.90 -22.61 -2.04
C GLY A 193 12.16 -21.75 -3.28
N THR A 194 11.28 -21.87 -4.27
CA THR A 194 11.35 -21.11 -5.53
C THR A 194 10.09 -20.28 -5.72
N PHE A 195 10.24 -19.15 -6.41
CA PHE A 195 9.12 -18.28 -6.78
C PHE A 195 9.17 -18.03 -8.28
N ASN A 196 8.05 -18.28 -8.95
CA ASN A 196 7.91 -17.93 -10.34
C ASN A 196 7.45 -16.47 -10.41
N PRO A 197 8.16 -15.60 -11.17
CA PRO A 197 7.71 -14.24 -11.40
C PRO A 197 6.24 -14.22 -11.85
N LEU A 198 5.50 -13.29 -11.28
CA LEU A 198 4.07 -13.21 -11.43
C LEU A 198 3.67 -11.89 -12.06
N LEU A 199 2.79 -11.95 -13.05
CA LEU A 199 2.08 -10.79 -13.55
C LEU A 199 0.91 -10.48 -12.64
N LEU A 200 0.86 -9.26 -12.10
CA LEU A 200 -0.23 -8.80 -11.28
C LEU A 200 -1.36 -8.32 -12.19
N GLN A 201 -2.58 -8.78 -11.90
CA GLN A 201 -3.78 -8.31 -12.60
C GLN A 201 -4.25 -7.04 -11.90
N VAL A 202 -4.04 -5.88 -12.53
CA VAL A 202 -4.37 -4.56 -11.96
C VAL A 202 -5.56 -4.01 -12.73
N ASP A 203 -6.74 -4.63 -12.60
CA ASP A 203 -7.94 -4.09 -13.28
C ASP A 203 -8.52 -2.89 -12.51
N THR A 204 -8.19 -2.82 -11.22
CA THR A 204 -8.38 -1.63 -10.40
C THR A 204 -7.02 -1.01 -10.11
N PRO A 205 -6.92 0.32 -9.98
CA PRO A 205 -5.64 1.01 -9.83
C PRO A 205 -5.01 0.82 -8.43
N THR A 206 -5.16 -0.34 -7.79
CA THR A 206 -4.69 -0.58 -6.43
C THR A 206 -4.03 -1.96 -6.31
N ILE A 207 -2.84 -1.97 -5.70
CA ILE A 207 -2.13 -3.17 -5.29
C ILE A 207 -1.91 -3.05 -3.79
N ARG A 208 -2.39 -4.00 -2.99
CA ARG A 208 -2.26 -4.00 -1.52
C ARG A 208 -1.25 -5.03 -1.08
N PHE A 209 -0.36 -4.64 -0.17
CA PHE A 209 0.55 -5.50 0.56
C PHE A 209 0.11 -5.49 2.03
N VAL A 210 -0.45 -6.60 2.50
CA VAL A 210 -1.12 -6.70 3.80
C VAL A 210 -0.49 -7.77 4.65
N ILE A 211 -0.11 -7.40 5.88
CA ILE A 211 0.29 -8.34 6.94
C ILE A 211 -0.76 -8.28 8.04
N GLU A 212 -1.54 -9.36 8.16
CA GLU A 212 -2.60 -9.47 9.17
C GLU A 212 -2.16 -10.30 10.38
N PRO A 213 -2.75 -10.10 11.56
CA PRO A 213 -2.58 -11.02 12.67
C PRO A 213 -3.01 -12.46 12.32
N ALA A 214 -2.29 -13.44 12.86
CA ALA A 214 -2.59 -14.86 12.69
C ALA A 214 -3.87 -15.28 13.44
N MET A 215 -4.16 -14.64 14.57
CA MET A 215 -5.41 -14.82 15.29
C MET A 215 -6.46 -13.86 14.75
N ALA A 216 -7.69 -14.35 14.56
CA ALA A 216 -8.81 -13.48 14.20
C ALA A 216 -8.96 -12.37 15.25
N ASP A 217 -9.38 -11.19 14.80
CA ASP A 217 -9.71 -10.09 15.69
C ASP A 217 -10.65 -10.57 16.78
N VAL A 218 -10.11 -10.67 18.00
CA VAL A 218 -10.98 -10.75 19.15
C VAL A 218 -11.54 -9.33 19.27
N PRO A 219 -12.87 -9.10 19.19
CA PRO A 219 -13.48 -7.77 19.32
C PRO A 219 -13.13 -7.07 20.66
N THR A 220 -12.42 -7.77 21.54
CA THR A 220 -12.00 -7.39 22.87
C THR A 220 -10.50 -7.07 22.97
N ASP A 221 -9.74 -6.87 21.88
CA ASP A 221 -8.37 -6.31 21.98
C ASP A 221 -8.41 -4.82 22.35
N LEU A 222 -8.96 -4.53 23.54
CA LEU A 222 -9.07 -3.22 24.17
C LEU A 222 -7.70 -2.62 24.52
N CYS A 223 -6.64 -3.41 24.34
CA CYS A 223 -5.27 -3.06 24.67
C CYS A 223 -4.38 -3.04 23.44
N SER A 224 -4.95 -2.98 22.22
CA SER A 224 -4.22 -2.94 20.94
C SER A 224 -2.97 -3.82 20.92
N THR A 225 -3.06 -5.02 21.51
CA THR A 225 -1.95 -5.91 21.84
C THR A 225 -1.23 -6.34 20.57
N HIS A 226 -1.98 -6.66 19.52
CA HIS A 226 -1.41 -7.04 18.23
C HIS A 226 -0.69 -5.86 17.55
N SER A 227 -1.21 -4.64 17.70
CA SER A 227 -0.55 -3.45 17.17
C SER A 227 0.77 -3.15 17.91
N ARG A 228 0.81 -3.36 19.22
CA ARG A 228 2.04 -3.22 20.03
C ARG A 228 3.06 -4.31 19.74
N GLU A 229 2.61 -5.56 19.64
CA GLU A 229 3.46 -6.70 19.30
C GLU A 229 4.08 -6.56 17.91
N SER A 230 3.28 -6.20 16.91
CA SER A 230 3.74 -5.98 15.54
C SER A 230 4.77 -4.84 15.44
N PHE A 231 4.55 -3.74 16.14
CA PHE A 231 5.52 -2.64 16.20
C PHE A 231 6.81 -3.06 16.90
N ARG A 232 6.72 -3.76 18.05
CA ARG A 232 7.88 -4.34 18.77
C ARG A 232 8.72 -5.22 17.86
N ASP A 233 8.06 -6.12 17.14
CA ASP A 233 8.74 -7.08 16.27
C ASP A 233 9.44 -6.36 15.12
N LEU A 234 8.82 -5.34 14.53
CA LEU A 234 9.42 -4.50 13.49
C LEU A 234 10.66 -3.76 13.99
N VAL A 235 10.57 -3.07 15.14
CA VAL A 235 11.71 -2.32 15.67
C VAL A 235 12.85 -3.25 16.10
N LYS A 236 12.53 -4.43 16.65
CA LYS A 236 13.53 -5.44 17.01
C LYS A 236 14.25 -5.97 15.77
N PHE A 237 13.51 -6.29 14.70
CA PHE A 237 14.06 -6.71 13.41
C PHE A 237 15.01 -5.65 12.83
N LEU A 238 14.67 -4.37 12.96
CA LEU A 238 15.49 -3.25 12.48
C LEU A 238 16.61 -2.83 13.44
N GLY A 239 16.70 -3.44 14.63
CA GLY A 239 17.67 -3.05 15.67
C GLY A 239 17.42 -1.64 16.24
N LEU A 240 16.16 -1.19 16.27
CA LEU A 240 15.74 0.10 16.82
C LEU A 240 15.20 -0.08 18.25
N SER A 241 15.22 1.02 19.02
CA SER A 241 14.60 1.11 20.34
C SER A 241 13.51 2.16 20.31
N LEU A 242 12.34 1.75 19.81
CA LEU A 242 11.13 2.57 19.73
C LEU A 242 9.96 1.79 20.30
N TYR A 243 9.00 2.52 20.85
CA TYR A 243 7.79 1.99 21.46
C TYR A 243 6.58 2.73 20.92
N VAL A 244 5.44 2.06 20.87
CA VAL A 244 4.13 2.66 20.56
C VAL A 244 3.16 2.50 21.72
N ASP A 245 2.34 3.52 21.94
CA ASP A 245 1.21 3.47 22.88
C ASP A 245 -0.04 4.12 22.28
N PHE A 246 -1.21 3.68 22.72
CA PHE A 246 -2.51 4.13 22.22
C PHE A 246 -3.29 4.78 23.37
N PRO A 247 -3.45 6.11 23.38
CA PRO A 247 -4.06 6.86 24.49
C PRO A 247 -5.51 6.48 24.84
N GLY A 248 -6.20 5.72 23.99
CA GLY A 248 -7.55 5.21 24.25
C GLY A 248 -7.58 3.94 25.10
N ASP A 249 -6.43 3.31 25.32
CA ASP A 249 -6.35 2.04 26.03
C ASP A 249 -6.32 2.28 27.55
N THR A 250 -6.89 1.34 28.31
CA THR A 250 -6.91 1.43 29.78
C THR A 250 -5.49 1.30 30.35
N GLY A 251 -5.21 1.93 31.50
CA GLY A 251 -3.90 1.87 32.15
C GLY A 251 -3.41 0.44 32.47
N ASP A 252 -4.33 -0.51 32.68
CA ASP A 252 -4.00 -1.91 32.93
C ASP A 252 -3.38 -2.63 31.72
N CYS A 253 -3.53 -2.07 30.51
CA CYS A 253 -2.96 -2.64 29.29
C CYS A 253 -1.43 -2.71 29.33
N HIS A 254 -0.76 -1.81 30.06
CA HIS A 254 0.71 -1.79 30.18
C HIS A 254 1.28 -2.98 30.98
N ASN A 255 0.47 -3.68 31.78
CA ASN A 255 0.90 -4.85 32.57
C ASN A 255 1.19 -6.08 31.68
N LYS A 256 0.43 -6.21 30.58
CA LYS A 256 0.55 -7.29 29.61
C LYS A 256 1.18 -6.84 28.29
N ASP A 257 1.61 -5.58 28.21
CA ASP A 257 2.18 -5.02 27.00
C ASP A 257 3.44 -5.79 26.57
N PRO A 258 3.47 -6.34 25.34
CA PRO A 258 4.62 -7.06 24.80
C PRO A 258 5.91 -6.24 24.71
N GLN A 259 5.79 -4.90 24.75
CA GLN A 259 6.89 -3.94 24.69
C GLN A 259 7.48 -3.59 26.05
N ASN A 260 6.78 -3.91 27.15
CA ASN A 260 7.22 -3.55 28.49
C ASN A 260 8.60 -4.18 28.77
N PRO A 261 9.65 -3.38 29.03
CA PRO A 261 10.97 -3.89 29.37
C PRO A 261 10.92 -4.46 30.78
N ARG A 262 10.39 -5.69 30.91
CA ARG A 262 10.38 -6.39 32.19
C ARG A 262 11.84 -6.57 32.63
N PRO A 263 12.17 -6.30 33.91
CA PRO A 263 13.47 -6.69 34.43
C PRO A 263 13.63 -8.18 34.14
N ALA A 264 14.74 -8.56 33.51
CA ALA A 264 15.02 -9.95 33.22
C ALA A 264 14.85 -10.72 34.54
N LYS A 265 13.78 -11.51 34.66
CA LYS A 265 13.78 -12.56 35.66
C LYS A 265 15.03 -13.35 35.33
N ALA A 266 16.00 -13.35 36.26
CA ALA A 266 17.15 -14.23 36.16
C ALA A 266 16.61 -15.57 35.69
N VAL A 267 17.10 -16.04 34.54
CA VAL A 267 16.69 -17.34 34.00
C VAL A 267 17.17 -18.35 35.02
N GLY A 268 16.30 -18.65 35.99
CA GLY A 268 16.44 -19.82 36.82
C GLY A 268 16.49 -20.97 35.85
N SER A 269 17.64 -21.63 35.80
CA SER A 269 17.84 -22.94 35.20
C SER A 269 16.54 -23.76 35.29
N MET A 270 15.81 -23.88 34.17
CA MET A 270 14.68 -24.80 34.09
C MET A 270 15.20 -26.18 34.46
N SER A 271 14.56 -26.81 35.43
CA SER A 271 14.97 -28.13 35.86
C SER A 271 14.71 -29.14 34.72
N PRO A 272 15.51 -30.21 34.59
CA PRO A 272 15.32 -31.22 33.55
C PRO A 272 13.91 -31.82 33.51
N LEU A 273 13.20 -31.84 34.65
CA LEU A 273 11.82 -32.30 34.77
C LEU A 273 10.80 -31.39 34.07
N GLU A 274 11.00 -30.07 34.08
CA GLU A 274 10.11 -29.13 33.38
C GLU A 274 10.21 -29.25 31.85
N ARG A 275 11.40 -29.59 31.33
CA ARG A 275 11.59 -29.90 29.89
C ARG A 275 10.86 -31.15 29.46
N VAL A 276 10.81 -32.17 30.32
CA VAL A 276 10.12 -33.44 30.03
C VAL A 276 8.60 -33.25 30.07
N ALA A 277 8.08 -32.45 31.01
CA ALA A 277 6.66 -32.10 31.06
C ALA A 277 6.19 -31.33 29.82
N ALA A 278 7.01 -30.41 29.30
CA ALA A 278 6.70 -29.66 28.07
C ALA A 278 6.68 -30.56 26.82
N LEU A 279 7.50 -31.61 26.77
CA LEU A 279 7.54 -32.57 25.65
C LEU A 279 6.38 -33.58 25.69
N LEU A 280 5.88 -33.91 26.88
CA LEU A 280 4.77 -34.86 27.08
C LEU A 280 3.39 -34.22 26.92
N SER A 281 3.29 -32.89 26.89
CA SER A 281 2.03 -32.14 26.79
C SER A 281 1.45 -32.03 25.36
N GLY A 282 2.03 -32.73 24.37
CA GLY A 282 1.33 -33.17 23.15
C GLY A 282 0.41 -32.17 22.41
N ASN A 283 0.93 -31.03 21.94
CA ASN A 283 0.20 -30.18 20.97
C ASN A 283 0.38 -30.68 19.52
N LEU A 284 0.02 -31.93 19.29
CA LEU A 284 -0.11 -32.54 17.96
C LEU A 284 -1.58 -32.90 17.76
N LEU A 285 -2.36 -31.97 17.19
CA LEU A 285 -3.56 -32.21 16.38
C LEU A 285 -4.15 -30.84 16.00
N GLU A 286 -3.89 -30.38 14.78
CA GLU A 286 -4.83 -29.48 14.09
C GLU A 286 -4.73 -29.71 12.58
N VAL A 287 -5.35 -30.80 12.15
CA VAL A 287 -5.74 -31.05 10.76
C VAL A 287 -7.26 -31.11 10.77
N GLN A 288 -7.93 -30.05 10.31
CA GLN A 288 -9.03 -30.09 9.34
C GLN A 288 -9.75 -28.74 9.24
N ASN A 289 -9.87 -28.29 7.98
CA ASN A 289 -10.88 -27.42 7.41
C ASN A 289 -12.03 -26.97 8.32
N ALA A 290 -12.29 -25.66 8.36
CA ALA A 290 -13.66 -25.17 8.28
C ALA A 290 -13.71 -23.76 7.68
N SER A 291 -14.53 -23.69 6.64
CA SER A 291 -14.94 -22.59 5.82
C SER A 291 -16.04 -21.71 6.46
N VAL A 292 -16.07 -20.44 6.04
CA VAL A 292 -17.21 -19.47 5.91
C VAL A 292 -18.01 -18.95 7.13
N ILE A 293 -18.25 -17.62 7.04
CA ILE A 293 -19.36 -16.73 7.50
C ILE A 293 -19.19 -15.97 8.82
N GLY A 294 -19.29 -14.63 8.72
CA GLY A 294 -19.79 -13.77 9.81
C GLY A 294 -19.35 -12.31 9.76
N LEU A 295 -20.12 -11.45 9.10
CA LEU A 295 -19.95 -9.99 9.05
C LEU A 295 -20.17 -9.32 10.42
N GLY A 296 -19.33 -8.34 10.74
CA GLY A 296 -19.54 -7.37 11.82
C GLY A 296 -18.73 -6.10 11.57
N TYR A 297 -19.40 -5.03 11.11
CA TYR A 297 -18.81 -3.72 10.84
C TYR A 297 -18.75 -2.86 12.12
N PRO A 298 -17.67 -2.08 12.33
CA PRO A 298 -17.76 -0.83 13.07
C PRO A 298 -17.53 0.38 12.15
N SER A 299 -18.46 1.32 12.23
CA SER A 299 -18.48 2.59 11.53
C SER A 299 -17.49 3.59 12.14
N PHE A 300 -16.62 4.21 11.33
CA PHE A 300 -15.91 5.43 11.73
C PHE A 300 -15.63 6.34 10.53
N LEU A 301 -16.34 7.47 10.45
CA LEU A 301 -15.91 8.66 9.70
C LEU A 301 -16.38 9.93 10.44
N SER A 302 -15.44 10.80 10.80
CA SER A 302 -15.70 12.22 11.07
C SER A 302 -14.44 13.08 10.87
N GLY A 303 -14.58 14.09 10.00
CA GLY A 303 -13.79 15.35 9.87
C GLY A 303 -12.34 15.24 9.40
N SER A 304 -11.76 16.11 8.57
CA SER A 304 -12.12 17.42 7.97
C SER A 304 -11.17 17.65 6.77
N GLY A 305 -11.65 18.01 5.56
CA GLY A 305 -11.54 19.39 5.07
C GLY A 305 -10.30 19.61 4.17
N GLY A 306 -10.44 19.43 2.85
CA GLY A 306 -9.42 19.80 1.84
C GLY A 306 -9.10 18.71 0.81
N ALA A 307 -8.95 17.45 1.22
CA ALA A 307 -8.55 16.32 0.37
C ALA A 307 -9.72 15.48 -0.19
N ARG A 308 -10.94 16.06 -0.25
CA ARG A 308 -12.21 15.30 -0.29
C ARG A 308 -12.44 14.45 -1.54
N ASN A 309 -11.87 14.77 -2.70
CA ASN A 309 -12.16 14.00 -3.92
C ASN A 309 -11.25 12.78 -4.09
N ILE A 310 -9.98 12.88 -3.70
CA ILE A 310 -9.01 11.79 -3.86
C ILE A 310 -9.11 10.80 -2.70
N SER A 311 -9.33 11.30 -1.47
CA SER A 311 -9.59 10.42 -0.33
C SER A 311 -10.87 9.60 -0.58
N ARG A 312 -11.89 10.16 -1.21
CA ARG A 312 -13.11 9.42 -1.57
C ARG A 312 -12.87 8.33 -2.60
N GLN A 313 -11.97 8.50 -3.57
CA GLN A 313 -11.66 7.47 -4.56
C GLN A 313 -10.87 6.31 -3.95
N VAL A 314 -9.88 6.60 -3.10
CA VAL A 314 -9.12 5.57 -2.37
C VAL A 314 -10.01 4.87 -1.33
N ILE A 315 -10.81 5.62 -0.58
CA ILE A 315 -11.77 5.07 0.38
C ILE A 315 -12.83 4.24 -0.33
N ALA A 316 -13.37 4.68 -1.49
CA ALA A 316 -14.32 3.88 -2.26
C ALA A 316 -13.69 2.59 -2.78
N ALA A 317 -12.47 2.64 -3.33
CA ALA A 317 -11.75 1.45 -3.77
C ALA A 317 -11.50 0.47 -2.60
N MET A 318 -11.11 0.98 -1.43
CA MET A 318 -10.97 0.19 -0.20
C MET A 318 -12.31 -0.38 0.30
N TYR A 319 -13.41 0.37 0.16
CA TYR A 319 -14.74 -0.03 0.62
C TYR A 319 -15.37 -1.13 -0.26
N PHE A 320 -15.16 -1.06 -1.58
CA PHE A 320 -15.81 -1.97 -2.53
C PHE A 320 -15.06 -3.30 -2.71
N PHE A 321 -13.76 -3.36 -2.40
CA PHE A 321 -12.91 -4.49 -2.79
C PHE A 321 -11.94 -4.94 -1.68
N HIS A 322 -12.48 -5.51 -0.60
CA HIS A 322 -11.79 -6.21 0.51
C HIS A 322 -11.58 -5.38 1.79
N ALA A 323 -12.67 -5.20 2.54
CA ALA A 323 -12.69 -4.73 3.94
C ALA A 323 -12.19 -5.81 4.93
N GLN A 324 -11.00 -6.36 4.71
CA GLN A 324 -10.19 -6.81 5.83
C GLN A 324 -9.16 -5.70 6.03
N GLY A 325 -9.54 -4.72 6.84
CA GLY A 325 -8.60 -3.71 7.29
C GLY A 325 -7.67 -4.38 8.27
N GLY A 326 -6.37 -4.44 7.96
CA GLY A 326 -5.40 -5.13 8.80
C GLY A 326 -5.49 -4.64 10.25
N SER A 327 -5.66 -5.56 11.18
CA SER A 327 -5.82 -5.25 12.61
C SER A 327 -4.52 -4.79 13.28
N CYS A 328 -3.40 -4.94 12.58
CA CYS A 328 -2.13 -4.34 12.95
C CYS A 328 -2.14 -2.84 12.58
N ARG A 329 -2.56 -2.01 13.54
CA ARG A 329 -2.61 -0.54 13.43
C ARG A 329 -1.32 0.12 13.93
N ALA A 330 -0.20 -0.57 13.78
CA ALA A 330 1.11 -0.05 14.14
C ALA A 330 1.49 1.14 13.22
N PRO A 331 2.11 2.20 13.77
CA PRO A 331 2.64 3.30 12.95
C PRO A 331 3.67 2.83 11.92
N ILE A 332 3.55 3.34 10.70
CA ILE A 332 4.52 3.12 9.62
C ILE A 332 5.80 3.90 9.92
N LEU A 333 6.95 3.22 9.83
CA LEU A 333 8.26 3.83 10.05
C LEU A 333 8.86 4.32 8.74
N PHE A 334 9.34 5.56 8.70
CA PHE A 334 10.24 6.06 7.67
C PHE A 334 11.65 6.18 8.23
N LEU A 335 12.56 5.43 7.62
CA LEU A 335 13.94 5.30 8.08
C LEU A 335 14.85 6.23 7.29
N THR A 336 15.66 6.98 8.01
CA THR A 336 16.81 7.70 7.44
C THR A 336 18.07 6.90 7.76
N THR A 337 18.74 6.39 6.73
CA THR A 337 19.99 5.65 6.89
C THR A 337 21.10 6.60 7.30
N THR A 338 21.78 6.30 8.41
CA THR A 338 22.99 6.96 8.84
C THR A 338 24.21 6.11 8.51
N PRO A 339 25.39 6.73 8.29
CA PRO A 339 26.65 6.01 8.03
C PRO A 339 26.96 4.93 9.07
#